data_AF-A0A4Q3UA42-F1
#
_entry.id   AF-A0A4Q3UA42-F1
#
_cell.length_a   1.000
_cell.length_b   1.000
_cell.length_c   1.000
_cell.angle_alpha   90.00
_cell.angle_beta   90.00
_cell.angle_gamma   90.00
#
_symmetry.space_group_name_H-M   'P 1'
#
loop_
_entity.id
_entity.type
_entity.pdbx_description
1 polymer ?
#
loop_
_entity_poly.entity_id
_entity_poly.type
_entity_poly.pdbx_seq_one_letter_code
_entity_poly.pdbx_strand_id
1 'polypeptide(L)' 'HNEAPKSIDVHFVENDLDPTGLGEPPFPPVFGAVANALYINKGKRFYNQPFQNEMDKRM' A
#
# COMPACT_ATOMS: atom_id res chain seq x y z
N HIS A 1 9.72 15.63 -3.87
CA HIS A 1 10.39 14.81 -2.86
C HIS A 1 9.74 15.02 -1.50
N ASN A 2 8.56 14.46 -1.24
CA ASN A 2 7.89 14.43 0.08
C ASN A 2 6.72 13.40 0.10
N GLU A 3 6.70 12.45 -0.83
CA GLU A 3 5.55 11.53 -1.02
C GLU A 3 5.74 10.20 -0.29
N ALA A 4 6.98 9.87 0.07
CA ALA A 4 7.27 8.70 0.87
C ALA A 4 6.80 8.90 2.34
N PRO A 5 6.35 7.83 3.02
CA PRO A 5 6.05 7.88 4.44
C PRO A 5 7.26 8.33 5.27
N LYS A 6 7.01 9.02 6.38
CA LYS A 6 8.06 9.46 7.30
C LYS A 6 8.76 8.30 8.03
N SER A 7 8.11 7.14 8.11
CA SER A 7 8.59 5.94 8.81
C SER A 7 8.17 4.72 8.00
N ILE A 8 9.06 3.74 7.92
CA ILE A 8 8.88 2.46 7.24
C ILE A 8 9.44 1.39 8.17
N ASP A 9 8.60 0.47 8.62
CA ASP A 9 8.99 -0.68 9.43
C ASP A 9 9.17 -1.91 8.53
N VAL A 10 10.25 -2.67 8.78
CA VAL A 10 10.62 -3.85 7.98
C VAL A 10 10.80 -5.04 8.90
N HIS A 11 10.17 -6.15 8.55
CA HIS A 11 10.24 -7.41 9.29
C HIS A 11 10.65 -8.54 8.35
N PHE A 12 11.72 -9.26 8.69
CA PHE A 12 12.11 -10.48 8.02
C PHE A 12 11.48 -11.66 8.73
N VAL A 13 10.78 -12.51 7.97
CA VAL A 13 10.19 -13.75 8.49
C VAL A 13 11.15 -14.89 8.23
N GLU A 14 11.67 -15.49 9.30
CA GLU A 14 12.56 -16.64 9.24
C GLU A 14 11.84 -17.87 8.68
N ASN A 15 12.53 -18.59 7.81
CA ASN A 15 12.09 -19.85 7.21
C ASN A 15 13.30 -20.64 6.69
N ASP A 16 13.13 -21.93 6.44
CA ASP A 16 14.20 -22.85 5.99
C ASP A 16 14.33 -22.96 4.46
N LEU A 17 13.72 -22.04 3.69
CA LEU A 17 13.78 -22.07 2.22
C LEU A 17 15.04 -21.35 1.72
N ASP A 18 15.54 -21.80 0.57
CA ASP A 18 16.64 -21.12 -0.11
C ASP A 18 16.27 -19.65 -0.45
N PRO A 19 17.23 -18.72 -0.43
CA PRO A 19 16.97 -17.32 -0.73
C PRO A 19 16.33 -17.14 -2.11
N THR A 20 15.26 -16.35 -2.17
CA THR A 20 14.56 -16.00 -3.41
C THR A 20 14.63 -14.49 -3.67
N GLY A 21 14.11 -14.05 -4.83
CA GLY A 21 14.05 -12.63 -5.16
C GLY A 21 13.08 -11.85 -4.26
N LEU A 22 13.52 -10.71 -3.73
CA LEU A 22 12.72 -9.84 -2.84
C LEU A 22 12.17 -8.57 -3.52
N GLY A 23 12.43 -8.36 -4.81
CA GLY A 23 12.07 -7.12 -5.50
C GLY A 23 10.56 -6.92 -5.70
N GLU A 24 9.89 -7.94 -6.25
CA GLU A 24 8.46 -7.88 -6.59
C GLU A 24 7.49 -8.22 -5.45
N PRO A 25 7.78 -9.14 -4.50
CA PRO A 25 6.86 -9.51 -3.44
C PRO A 25 6.18 -8.35 -2.65
N PRO A 26 6.87 -7.24 -2.30
CA PRO A 26 6.23 -6.15 -1.57
C PRO A 26 5.32 -5.27 -2.43
N PHE A 27 5.40 -5.34 -3.77
CA PHE A 27 4.73 -4.39 -4.66
C PHE A 27 3.22 -4.62 -4.80
N PRO A 28 2.70 -5.85 -5.02
CA PRO A 28 1.26 -6.08 -5.07
C PRO A 28 0.47 -5.68 -3.80
N PRO A 29 0.92 -6.00 -2.56
CA PRO A 29 0.12 -5.74 -1.36
C PRO A 29 0.06 -4.26 -0.96
N VAL A 30 1.05 -3.42 -1.30
CA VAL A 30 1.10 -2.04 -0.83
C VAL A 30 -0.13 -1.23 -1.27
N PHE A 31 -0.59 -1.42 -2.51
CA PHE A 31 -1.74 -0.70 -3.05
C PHE A 31 -3.06 -1.07 -2.35
N GLY A 32 -3.24 -2.36 -2.07
CA GLY A 32 -4.40 -2.86 -1.33
C GLY A 32 -4.41 -2.38 0.11
N ALA A 33 -3.25 -2.35 0.77
CA ALA A 33 -3.10 -1.81 2.12
C ALA A 33 -3.49 -0.33 2.19
N VAL A 34 -3.03 0.49 1.24
CA VAL A 34 -3.41 1.91 1.13
C VAL A 34 -4.92 2.07 0.91
N ALA A 35 -5.53 1.28 0.01
CA ALA A 35 -6.98 1.32 -0.23
C ALA A 35 -7.80 0.97 1.03
N ASN A 36 -7.36 -0.05 1.78
CA ASN A 36 -7.98 -0.44 3.05
C ASN A 36 -7.86 0.66 4.12
N ALA A 37 -6.70 1.30 4.24
CA ALA A 37 -6.50 2.42 5.16
C ALA A 37 -7.40 3.62 4.80
N LEU A 38 -7.54 3.93 3.51
CA LEU A 38 -8.46 4.96 3.03
C LEU A 38 -9.92 4.61 3.35
N TYR A 39 -10.32 3.34 3.20
CA TYR A 39 -11.67 2.90 3.56
C TYR A 39 -11.95 3.09 5.06
N ILE A 40 -11.02 2.69 5.94
CA ILE A 40 -11.14 2.89 7.38
C ILE A 40 -11.28 4.38 7.72
N ASN A 41 -10.49 5.25 7.07
CA ASN A 41 -10.49 6.69 7.36
C ASN A 41 -11.70 7.44 6.78
N LYS A 42 -12.23 7.02 5.62
CA LYS A 42 -13.25 7.77 4.85
C LYS A 42 -14.62 7.09 4.80
N GLY A 43 -14.74 5.82 5.19
CA GLY A 43 -15.96 5.02 5.06
C GLY A 43 -16.38 4.72 3.61
N LYS A 44 -15.52 5.03 2.62
CA LYS A 44 -15.79 4.84 1.18
C LYS A 44 -14.72 3.92 0.60
N ARG A 45 -15.13 2.94 -0.22
CA ARG A 45 -14.20 2.09 -0.97
C ARG A 45 -13.72 2.84 -2.21
N PHE A 46 -12.40 2.80 -2.45
CA PHE A 46 -11.74 3.37 -3.62
C PHE A 46 -11.29 2.22 -4.50
N TYR A 47 -11.73 2.20 -5.76
CA TYR A 47 -11.52 1.05 -6.66
C TYR A 47 -10.54 1.35 -7.79
N ASN A 48 -10.45 2.61 -8.20
CA ASN A 48 -9.68 3.02 -9.36
C ASN A 48 -8.42 3.77 -8.93
N GLN A 49 -7.26 3.20 -9.24
CA GLN A 49 -5.97 3.86 -9.08
C GLN A 49 -5.69 4.78 -10.30
N PRO A 50 -5.06 5.95 -10.10
CA PRO A 50 -4.69 6.55 -8.82
C PRO A 50 -5.92 7.03 -8.03
N PHE A 51 -5.93 6.77 -6.72
CA PHE A 51 -7.11 6.99 -5.86
C PHE A 51 -7.51 8.48 -5.72
N GLN A 52 -6.60 9.40 -6.04
CA GLN A 52 -6.82 10.84 -5.99
C GLN A 52 -8.00 11.28 -6.86
N ASN A 53 -8.16 10.67 -8.05
CA ASN A 53 -9.28 10.96 -8.95
C ASN A 53 -10.66 10.69 -8.31
N GLU A 54 -10.73 9.75 -7.37
CA GLU A 54 -11.95 9.43 -6.64
C GLU A 54 -12.11 10.22 -5.33
N MET A 55 -11.01 10.80 -4.81
CA MET A 55 -11.02 11.75 -3.69
C MET A 55 -11.54 13.11 -4.14
N ASP A 56 -11.12 13.58 -5.31
CA ASP A 56 -11.41 14.93 -5.81
C ASP A 56 -12.85 15.07 -6.32
N LYS A 57 -13.52 13.96 -6.67
CA LYS A 57 -14.94 13.90 -7.09
C LYS A 57 -15.97 14.30 -6.00
N ARG A 58 -15.52 14.90 -4.89
CA ARG A 58 -16.36 15.39 -3.79
C ARG A 58 -16.13 16.88 -3.46
N MET A 59 -15.53 17.64 -4.38
CA MET A 59 -15.68 19.11 -4.41
C MET A 59 -16.73 19.51 -5.44
#